data_AF-A0A381PKW4-F1
#
_entry.id   AF-A0A381PKW4-F1
#
_cell.length_a   1.000
_cell.length_b   1.000
_cell.length_c   1.000
_cell.angle_alpha   90.00
_cell.angle_beta   90.00
_cell.angle_gamma   90.00
#
_symmetry.space_group_name_H-M   'P 1'
#
loop_
_entity.id
_entity.type
_entity.pdbx_description
1 polymer ?
#
loop_
_entity_poly.entity_id
_entity_poly.type
_entity_poly.pdbx_seq_one_letter_code
_entity_poly.pdbx_strand_id
1 'polypeptide(L)'
;MKKHIIFAGFFFLTSPMVFCNQKYFNQVQKAAKAYRVEVSADKMKIVPDEKGKDSFYITLASNRNNFEMVMLVGYIAAGQAMKTGYAPETFFVSVDVPLGEGFRLVTSATKEDLQQLLLGKINTAQFVRKVKYL
;
A
#
# COMPACT_ATOMS: atom_id res chain seq x y z
N MET A 1 -13.53 56.31 23.17
CA MET A 1 -12.81 55.39 22.26
C MET A 1 -12.63 54.05 22.95
N LYS A 2 -13.53 53.08 22.72
CA LYS A 2 -13.44 51.72 23.30
C LYS A 2 -12.84 50.79 22.24
N LYS A 3 -11.66 50.25 22.52
CA LYS A 3 -10.92 49.35 21.61
C LYS A 3 -11.62 47.99 21.57
N HIS A 4 -12.09 47.59 20.40
CA HIS A 4 -12.55 46.22 20.15
C HIS A 4 -11.32 45.31 20.02
N ILE A 5 -11.09 44.45 21.02
CA ILE A 5 -10.12 43.36 20.91
C ILE A 5 -10.84 42.23 20.15
N ILE A 6 -10.55 42.10 18.86
CA ILE A 6 -11.01 40.96 18.06
C ILE A 6 -9.99 39.84 18.26
N PHE A 7 -10.34 38.86 19.08
CA PHE A 7 -9.58 37.61 19.20
C PHE A 7 -9.92 36.73 17.98
N ALA A 8 -9.15 36.84 16.91
CA ALA A 8 -9.23 35.94 15.78
C ALA A 8 -8.58 34.60 16.16
N GLY A 9 -9.37 33.67 16.68
CA GLY A 9 -8.93 32.31 16.97
C GLY A 9 -8.71 31.52 15.67
N PHE A 10 -7.46 31.39 15.24
CA PHE A 10 -7.09 30.52 14.13
C PHE A 10 -7.04 29.07 14.63
N PHE A 11 -8.16 28.35 14.53
CA PHE A 11 -8.22 26.93 14.85
C PHE A 11 -7.72 26.11 13.65
N PHE A 12 -6.41 25.88 13.57
CA PHE A 12 -5.84 24.87 12.66
C PHE A 12 -6.24 23.49 13.18
N LEU A 13 -7.42 23.00 12.79
CA LEU A 13 -7.74 21.57 12.84
C LEU A 13 -6.85 20.87 11.81
N THR A 14 -5.66 20.45 12.24
CA THR A 14 -4.82 19.58 11.43
C THR A 14 -5.54 18.25 11.27
N SER A 15 -6.16 18.04 10.10
CA SER A 15 -6.76 16.76 9.70
C SER A 15 -5.71 15.65 9.80
N PRO A 16 -5.85 14.66 10.71
CA PRO A 16 -4.89 13.56 10.84
C PRO A 16 -4.94 12.60 9.65
N MET A 17 -6.01 12.62 8.86
CA MET A 17 -6.27 11.65 7.80
C MET A 17 -5.28 11.78 6.62
N VAL A 18 -4.85 13.00 6.30
CA VAL A 18 -3.89 13.23 5.19
C VAL A 18 -2.49 12.72 5.55
N PHE A 19 -2.10 12.81 6.83
CA PHE A 19 -0.74 12.45 7.28
C PHE A 19 -0.54 10.94 7.51
N CYS A 20 -1.59 10.21 7.90
CA CYS A 20 -1.49 8.75 8.11
C CYS A 20 -1.17 8.00 6.82
N ASN A 21 -1.79 8.40 5.70
CA ASN A 21 -1.55 7.78 4.39
C ASN A 21 -0.10 7.99 3.93
N GLN A 22 0.46 9.18 4.16
CA GLN A 22 1.83 9.48 3.75
C GLN A 22 2.88 8.66 4.53
N LYS A 23 2.69 8.48 5.84
CA LYS A 23 3.59 7.63 6.65
C LYS A 23 3.59 6.19 6.17
N TYR A 24 2.40 5.65 5.89
CA TYR A 24 2.24 4.32 5.35
C TYR A 24 2.94 4.20 3.97
N PHE A 25 2.70 5.13 3.04
CA PHE A 25 3.34 5.13 1.71
C PHE A 25 4.87 5.23 1.77
N ASN A 26 5.41 6.05 2.66
CA ASN A 26 6.86 6.16 2.85
C ASN A 26 7.45 4.84 3.36
N GLN A 27 6.74 4.15 4.26
CA GLN A 27 7.19 2.85 4.77
C GLN A 27 7.12 1.76 3.69
N VAL A 28 6.09 1.77 2.84
CA VAL A 28 6.01 0.86 1.67
C VAL A 28 7.21 1.07 0.76
N GLN A 29 7.52 2.32 0.39
CA GLN A 29 8.68 2.64 -0.45
C GLN A 29 9.99 2.17 0.18
N LYS A 30 10.19 2.43 1.48
CA LYS A 30 11.38 1.99 2.22
C LYS A 30 11.52 0.47 2.22
N ALA A 31 10.42 -0.25 2.46
CA ALA A 31 10.41 -1.71 2.47
C ALA A 31 10.68 -2.30 1.08
N ALA A 32 10.03 -1.80 0.03
CA ALA A 32 10.25 -2.26 -1.34
C ALA A 32 11.69 -1.98 -1.82
N LYS A 33 12.24 -0.81 -1.47
CA LYS A 33 13.62 -0.42 -1.80
C LYS A 33 14.66 -1.37 -1.19
N ALA A 34 14.38 -1.97 -0.03
CA ALA A 34 15.26 -2.98 0.56
C ALA A 34 15.41 -4.24 -0.33
N TYR A 35 14.42 -4.51 -1.19
CA TYR A 35 14.44 -5.57 -2.19
C TYR A 35 14.83 -5.07 -3.59
N ARG A 36 15.35 -3.84 -3.72
CA ARG A 36 15.71 -3.18 -4.98
C ARG A 36 14.51 -3.03 -5.95
N VAL A 37 13.31 -2.95 -5.41
CA VAL A 37 12.10 -2.60 -6.18
C VAL A 37 11.79 -1.14 -5.91
N GLU A 38 11.85 -0.33 -6.96
CA GLU A 38 11.50 1.08 -6.88
C GLU A 38 9.98 1.27 -6.98
N VAL A 39 9.45 2.12 -6.10
CA VAL A 39 8.03 2.43 -6.00
C VAL A 39 7.92 3.93 -5.82
N SER A 40 7.01 4.55 -6.56
CA SER A 40 6.70 5.97 -6.39
C SER A 40 5.35 6.16 -5.72
N ALA A 41 5.21 7.25 -4.95
CA ALA A 41 4.00 7.54 -4.18
C ALA A 41 2.75 7.77 -5.05
N ASP A 42 2.92 8.30 -6.27
CA ASP A 42 1.84 8.48 -7.25
C ASP A 42 1.29 7.14 -7.79
N LYS A 43 2.03 6.04 -7.61
CA LYS A 43 1.60 4.68 -7.95
C LYS A 43 0.93 3.97 -6.79
N MET A 44 0.67 4.68 -5.69
CA MET A 44 -0.03 4.17 -4.52
C MET A 44 -1.29 4.98 -4.26
N LYS A 45 -2.36 4.28 -3.83
CA LYS A 45 -3.58 4.94 -3.40
C LYS A 45 -4.31 4.09 -2.36
N ILE A 46 -5.09 4.77 -1.54
CA ILE A 46 -6.03 4.18 -0.62
C ILE A 46 -7.42 4.58 -1.10
N VAL A 47 -8.29 3.59 -1.29
CA VAL A 47 -9.66 3.81 -1.73
C VAL A 47 -10.59 3.05 -0.79
N PRO A 48 -11.62 3.68 -0.22
CA PRO A 48 -12.63 2.97 0.57
C PRO A 48 -13.47 2.09 -0.36
N ASP A 49 -13.68 0.84 0.06
CA ASP A 49 -14.59 -0.11 -0.56
C ASP A 49 -16.06 0.29 -0.32
N GLU A 50 -17.02 -0.38 -0.98
CA GLU A 50 -18.46 -0.15 -0.83
C GLU A 50 -18.94 -0.24 0.63
N LYS A 51 -18.20 -0.98 1.47
CA LYS A 51 -18.44 -1.15 2.91
C LYS A 51 -17.74 -0.11 3.79
N GLY A 52 -17.10 0.90 3.20
CA GLY A 52 -16.33 1.94 3.90
C GLY A 52 -15.00 1.47 4.47
N LYS A 53 -14.52 0.27 4.11
CA LYS A 53 -13.22 -0.26 4.54
C LYS A 53 -12.14 0.13 3.53
N ASP A 54 -11.00 0.59 4.01
CA ASP A 54 -9.91 1.01 3.13
C ASP A 54 -9.25 -0.17 2.40
N SER A 55 -9.07 0.00 1.09
CA SER A 55 -8.29 -0.87 0.22
C SER A 55 -7.05 -0.14 -0.27
N PHE A 56 -5.89 -0.77 -0.16
CA PHE A 56 -4.62 -0.24 -0.64
C PHE A 56 -4.30 -0.77 -2.04
N TYR A 57 -3.89 0.12 -2.92
CA TYR A 57 -3.46 -0.20 -4.28
C TYR A 57 -2.02 0.25 -4.47
N ILE A 58 -1.24 -0.60 -5.12
CA ILE A 58 0.13 -0.28 -5.55
C ILE A 58 0.35 -0.81 -6.97
N THR A 59 0.96 0.01 -7.81
CA THR A 59 1.47 -0.42 -9.12
C THR A 59 2.98 -0.44 -9.11
N LEU A 60 3.55 -1.56 -9.56
CA LEU A 60 4.98 -1.84 -9.62
C LEU A 60 5.39 -2.12 -11.06
N ALA A 61 6.62 -1.76 -11.42
CA ALA A 61 7.24 -2.20 -12.66
C ALA A 61 8.15 -3.40 -12.41
N SER A 62 8.15 -4.35 -13.33
CA SER A 62 9.02 -5.53 -13.28
C SER A 62 9.67 -5.81 -14.63
N ASN A 63 10.67 -6.67 -14.63
CA ASN A 63 11.18 -7.31 -15.84
C ASN A 63 10.34 -8.55 -16.16
N ARG A 64 10.46 -9.07 -17.39
CA ARG A 64 9.76 -10.28 -17.84
C ARG A 64 9.95 -11.50 -16.93
N ASN A 65 11.10 -11.58 -16.25
CA ASN A 65 11.53 -12.78 -15.57
C ASN A 65 11.32 -12.72 -14.05
N ASN A 66 10.86 -11.58 -13.51
CA ASN A 66 10.79 -11.38 -12.06
C ASN A 66 9.47 -10.76 -11.59
N PHE A 67 8.44 -10.76 -12.42
CA PHE A 67 7.14 -10.18 -12.07
C PHE A 67 6.52 -10.83 -10.82
N GLU A 68 6.65 -12.14 -10.61
CA GLU A 68 6.16 -12.81 -9.40
C GLU A 68 6.91 -12.36 -8.14
N MET A 69 8.23 -12.20 -8.24
CA MET A 69 9.04 -11.69 -7.13
C MET A 69 8.63 -10.24 -6.81
N VAL A 70 8.46 -9.39 -7.82
CA VAL A 70 8.03 -8.00 -7.65
C VAL A 70 6.63 -7.94 -7.03
N MET A 71 5.71 -8.81 -7.44
CA MET A 71 4.38 -8.95 -6.82
C MET A 71 4.50 -9.27 -5.33
N LEU A 72 5.31 -10.29 -4.97
CA LEU A 72 5.54 -10.66 -3.58
C LEU A 72 6.18 -9.53 -2.77
N VAL A 73 7.13 -8.80 -3.34
CA VAL A 73 7.72 -7.61 -2.71
C VAL A 73 6.65 -6.55 -2.45
N GLY A 74 5.71 -6.33 -3.37
CA GLY A 74 4.57 -5.43 -3.16
C GLY A 74 3.75 -5.80 -1.92
N TYR A 75 3.39 -7.07 -1.78
CA TYR A 75 2.66 -7.56 -0.61
C TYR A 75 3.47 -7.49 0.69
N ILE A 76 4.74 -7.88 0.66
CA ILE A 76 5.62 -7.81 1.83
C ILE A 76 5.81 -6.36 2.26
N ALA A 77 6.02 -5.43 1.31
CA ALA A 77 6.19 -4.02 1.61
C ALA A 77 4.93 -3.38 2.19
N ALA A 78 3.76 -3.65 1.60
CA ALA A 78 2.47 -3.22 2.13
C ALA A 78 2.22 -3.78 3.53
N GLY A 79 2.50 -5.08 3.72
CA GLY A 79 2.35 -5.72 5.01
C GLY A 79 3.28 -5.18 6.09
N GLN A 80 4.55 -4.95 5.77
CA GLN A 80 5.49 -4.31 6.69
C GLN A 80 5.06 -2.88 7.06
N ALA A 81 4.46 -2.15 6.12
CA ALA A 81 3.95 -0.81 6.37
C ALA A 81 2.78 -0.76 7.36
N MET A 82 2.08 -1.87 7.58
CA MET A 82 1.05 -1.95 8.63
C MET A 82 1.58 -1.65 10.04
N LYS A 83 2.88 -1.85 10.28
CA LYS A 83 3.54 -1.50 11.55
C LYS A 83 3.52 -0.01 11.87
N THR A 84 3.15 0.84 10.90
CA THR A 84 2.97 2.29 11.10
C THR A 84 1.68 2.67 11.83
N GLY A 85 0.81 1.69 12.13
CA GLY A 85 -0.47 1.89 12.81
C GLY A 85 -1.68 2.01 11.87
N TYR A 86 -1.45 1.90 10.56
CA TYR A 86 -2.50 1.91 9.54
C TYR A 86 -2.54 0.56 8.80
N ALA A 87 -3.70 -0.09 8.75
CA ALA A 87 -3.86 -1.43 8.19
C ALA A 87 -5.11 -1.53 7.31
N PRO A 88 -4.95 -1.41 5.97
CA PRO A 88 -6.02 -1.68 5.00
C PRO A 88 -6.61 -3.08 5.16
N GLU A 89 -7.85 -3.26 4.72
CA GLU A 89 -8.50 -4.58 4.74
C GLU A 89 -8.06 -5.45 3.57
N THR A 90 -7.95 -4.82 2.38
CA THR A 90 -7.59 -5.49 1.13
C THR A 90 -6.41 -4.79 0.48
N PHE A 91 -5.54 -5.59 -0.13
CA PHE A 91 -4.33 -5.13 -0.79
C PHE A 91 -4.38 -5.55 -2.24
N PHE A 92 -4.26 -4.59 -3.14
CA PHE A 92 -4.21 -4.81 -4.58
C PHE A 92 -2.80 -4.49 -5.07
N VAL A 93 -2.14 -5.48 -5.65
CA VAL A 93 -0.81 -5.33 -6.25
C VAL A 93 -0.95 -5.50 -7.76
N SER A 94 -0.65 -4.43 -8.49
CA SER A 94 -0.56 -4.43 -9.95
C SER A 94 0.91 -4.44 -10.35
N VAL A 95 1.29 -5.31 -11.29
CA VAL A 95 2.65 -5.39 -11.81
C VAL A 95 2.62 -5.22 -13.32
N ASP A 96 3.21 -4.12 -13.80
CA ASP A 96 3.44 -3.88 -15.22
C ASP A 96 4.69 -4.65 -15.66
N VAL A 97 4.53 -5.47 -16.71
CA VAL A 97 5.56 -6.34 -17.28
C VAL A 97 5.73 -5.97 -18.76
N PRO A 98 6.98 -5.73 -19.23
CA PRO A 98 7.25 -5.35 -20.61
C PRO A 98 7.20 -6.56 -21.56
N LEU A 99 6.06 -7.25 -21.64
CA LEU A 99 5.81 -8.41 -22.48
C LEU A 99 4.89 -8.02 -23.66
N GLY A 100 5.39 -8.13 -24.89
CA GLY A 100 4.63 -7.75 -26.09
C GLY A 100 4.18 -6.28 -26.04
N GLU A 101 2.89 -6.05 -26.19
CA GLU A 101 2.23 -4.73 -26.11
C GLU A 101 2.12 -4.18 -24.68
N GLY A 102 2.57 -4.93 -23.67
CA GLY A 102 2.45 -4.59 -22.26
C GLY A 102 1.50 -5.56 -21.57
N PHE A 103 1.98 -6.24 -20.55
CA PHE A 103 1.19 -7.14 -19.72
C PHE A 103 1.06 -6.55 -18.33
N ARG A 104 -0.14 -6.51 -17.78
CA ARG A 104 -0.36 -6.09 -16.40
C ARG A 104 -0.99 -7.22 -15.61
N LEU A 105 -0.28 -7.67 -14.59
CA LEU A 105 -0.78 -8.61 -13.62
C LEU A 105 -1.48 -7.84 -12.50
N VAL A 106 -2.76 -8.08 -12.24
CA VAL A 106 -3.47 -7.49 -11.11
C VAL A 106 -3.85 -8.60 -10.14
N THR A 107 -3.48 -8.42 -8.87
CA THR A 107 -3.79 -9.41 -7.85
C THR A 107 -4.29 -8.76 -6.57
N SER A 108 -5.01 -9.53 -5.75
CA SER A 108 -5.42 -9.10 -4.42
C SER A 108 -5.19 -10.14 -3.33
N ALA A 109 -4.99 -9.65 -2.10
CA ALA A 109 -4.93 -10.45 -0.88
C ALA A 109 -5.60 -9.71 0.29
N THR A 110 -6.11 -10.46 1.27
CA THR A 110 -6.68 -9.86 2.49
C THR A 110 -5.60 -9.57 3.52
N LYS A 111 -5.93 -8.69 4.46
CA LYS A 111 -5.12 -8.41 5.64
C LYS A 111 -4.73 -9.66 6.41
N GLU A 112 -5.65 -10.61 6.60
CA GLU A 112 -5.41 -11.84 7.35
C GLU A 112 -4.34 -12.70 6.67
N ASP A 113 -4.43 -12.87 5.35
CA ASP A 113 -3.43 -13.62 4.57
C ASP A 113 -2.06 -12.93 4.63
N LEU A 114 -2.01 -11.61 4.54
CA LEU A 114 -0.78 -10.82 4.70
C LEU A 114 -0.16 -10.99 6.08
N GLN A 115 -0.99 -10.93 7.14
CA GLN A 115 -0.52 -11.12 8.51
C GLN A 115 0.03 -12.54 8.72
N GLN A 116 -0.62 -13.57 8.17
CA GLN A 116 -0.10 -14.93 8.23
C GLN A 116 1.28 -15.05 7.58
N LEU A 117 1.48 -14.41 6.42
CA LEU A 117 2.79 -14.36 5.75
C LEU A 117 3.85 -13.67 6.61
N LEU A 118 3.55 -12.49 7.17
CA LEU A 118 4.50 -11.72 7.97
C LEU A 118 4.85 -12.37 9.30
N LEU A 119 3.90 -13.11 9.90
CA LEU A 119 4.13 -13.88 11.12
C LEU A 119 4.86 -15.20 10.87
N GLY A 120 5.14 -15.54 9.60
CA GLY A 120 5.77 -16.81 9.22
C GLY A 120 4.86 -18.03 9.41
N LYS A 121 3.55 -17.84 9.57
CA LYS A 121 2.57 -18.94 9.69
C LYS A 121 2.36 -19.66 8.36
N ILE A 122 2.52 -18.93 7.26
CA ILE A 122 2.55 -19.47 5.90
C ILE A 122 3.81 -18.98 5.20
N ASN A 123 4.34 -19.79 4.28
CA ASN A 123 5.44 -19.37 3.41
C ASN A 123 4.93 -18.65 2.16
N THR A 124 5.85 -18.12 1.35
CA THR A 124 5.52 -17.39 0.11
C THR A 124 4.73 -18.24 -0.89
N ALA A 125 5.09 -19.52 -1.05
CA ALA A 125 4.39 -20.43 -1.97
C ALA A 125 2.93 -20.68 -1.55
N GLN A 126 2.69 -20.85 -0.24
CA GLN A 126 1.33 -20.97 0.32
C GLN A 126 0.56 -19.66 0.20
N PHE A 127 1.23 -18.52 0.39
CA PHE A 127 0.62 -17.21 0.21
C PHE A 127 0.19 -16.96 -1.24
N VAL A 128 1.03 -17.27 -2.23
CA VAL A 128 0.67 -17.12 -3.66
C VAL A 128 -0.57 -17.92 -4.04
N ARG A 129 -0.82 -19.06 -3.40
CA ARG A 129 -2.05 -19.85 -3.61
C ARG A 129 -3.32 -19.20 -3.04
N LYS A 130 -3.17 -18.25 -2.11
CA LYS A 130 -4.26 -17.48 -1.50
C LYS A 130 -4.51 -16.15 -2.21
N VAL A 131 -3.50 -15.63 -2.91
CA VAL A 131 -3.61 -14.46 -3.76
C VAL A 131 -4.62 -14.71 -4.88
N LYS A 132 -5.54 -13.77 -5.09
CA LYS A 132 -6.53 -13.81 -6.17
C LYS A 132 -6.00 -13.04 -7.37
N TYR A 133 -6.07 -13.66 -8.55
CA TYR A 133 -5.73 -13.05 -9.84
C TYR A 133 -7.00 -12.44 -10.44
N LEU A 134 -6.90 -11.20 -10.93
CA LEU A 134 -8.02 -10.40 -11.45
C LEU A 134 -7.86 -10.09 -12.93
#